data_AF-A0A1W9ZST8-F1
#
_entry.id   AF-A0A1W9ZST8-F1
#
_cell.length_a   1.000
_cell.length_b   1.000
_cell.length_c   1.000
_cell.angle_alpha   90.00
_cell.angle_beta   90.00
_cell.angle_gamma   90.00
#
_symmetry.space_group_name_H-M   'P 1'
#
loop_
_entity.id
_entity.type
_entity.pdbx_description
1 polymer ?
#
loop_
_entity_poly.entity_id
_entity_poly.type
_entity_poly.pdbx_seq_one_letter_code
_entity_poly.pdbx_strand_id
1 'polypeptide(L)'
;MIDVYAYQAHNGCMATKSERFAVRLTPWQDALIRHAAEVEGTDLTTFCVSATVAHAREVLADRRHFLLDDAAWTEFNVLLDRPVQIKPALTKLFAKPSLFDPDA
;
A
#
# COMPACT_ATOMS: atom_id res chain seq x y z
N MET A 1 31.28 -7.71 -12.73
CA MET A 1 30.83 -6.44 -12.13
C MET A 1 29.58 -5.99 -12.87
N ILE A 2 28.43 -6.48 -12.42
CA ILE A 2 27.10 -5.87 -12.59
C ILE A 2 26.51 -6.03 -11.19
N ASP A 3 26.31 -4.89 -10.53
CA ASP A 3 25.87 -4.80 -9.15
C ASP A 3 24.49 -5.46 -8.99
N VAL A 4 24.43 -6.38 -8.05
CA VAL A 4 23.23 -7.07 -7.59
C VAL A 4 22.41 -6.03 -6.84
N TYR A 5 21.31 -5.57 -7.46
CA TYR A 5 20.20 -4.87 -6.82
C TYR A 5 20.59 -3.97 -5.64
N ALA A 6 21.15 -2.82 -6.00
CA ALA A 6 21.32 -1.68 -5.13
C ALA A 6 20.01 -1.40 -4.36
N TYR A 7 20.04 -1.78 -3.09
CA TYR A 7 19.17 -1.27 -2.05
C TYR A 7 19.34 0.26 -1.99
N GLN A 8 18.24 0.99 -1.77
CA GLN A 8 18.14 2.43 -1.45
C GLN A 8 18.13 3.44 -2.62
N ALA A 9 16.91 3.85 -3.00
CA ALA A 9 16.57 5.25 -3.25
C ALA A 9 15.04 5.48 -3.21
N HIS A 10 14.40 5.26 -2.06
CA HIS A 10 13.07 5.81 -1.77
C HIS A 10 13.09 6.57 -0.42
N ASN A 11 14.11 7.42 -0.22
CA ASN A 11 14.13 8.43 0.84
C ASN A 11 13.84 9.82 0.25
N GLY A 12 12.75 9.93 -0.51
CA GLY A 12 12.22 11.20 -1.01
C GLY A 12 10.90 11.51 -0.31
N CYS A 13 10.96 12.29 0.78
CA CYS A 13 9.86 12.74 1.62
C CYS A 13 9.18 11.66 2.49
N MET A 14 9.79 11.30 3.63
CA MET A 14 8.97 10.85 4.77
C MET A 14 8.14 12.06 5.19
N ALA A 15 6.89 12.15 4.72
CA ALA A 15 5.95 13.13 5.21
C ALA A 15 5.96 13.10 6.75
N THR A 16 6.07 14.26 7.38
CA THR A 16 6.01 14.38 8.83
C THR A 16 4.66 13.86 9.31
N LYS A 17 4.65 12.88 10.22
CA LYS A 17 3.42 12.37 10.85
C LYS A 17 2.81 13.49 11.72
N SER A 18 1.83 14.22 11.21
CA SER A 18 1.17 15.36 11.90
C SER A 18 -0.13 14.98 12.60
N GLU A 19 -0.72 13.86 12.21
CA GLU A 19 -2.09 13.47 12.55
C GLU A 19 -2.06 12.54 13.76
N ARG A 20 -2.95 12.81 14.73
CA ARG A 20 -3.06 12.02 15.94
C ARG A 20 -4.34 11.20 15.94
N PHE A 21 -4.19 9.89 16.12
CA PHE A 21 -5.29 8.94 16.25
C PHE A 21 -5.36 8.43 17.70
N ALA A 22 -6.39 8.83 18.46
CA ALA A 22 -6.55 8.47 19.87
C ALA A 22 -7.68 7.45 20.05
N VAL A 23 -7.38 6.31 20.66
CA VAL A 23 -8.33 5.21 20.91
C VAL A 23 -8.28 4.82 22.39
N ARG A 24 -9.44 4.47 22.95
CA ARG A 24 -9.55 3.91 24.30
C ARG A 24 -9.56 2.39 24.22
N LEU A 25 -8.76 1.75 25.06
CA LEU A 25 -8.63 0.31 25.14
C LEU A 25 -9.00 -0.17 26.55
N THR A 26 -9.55 -1.37 26.62
CA THR A 26 -9.60 -2.13 27.88
C THR A 26 -8.18 -2.59 28.27
N PRO A 27 -7.92 -2.91 29.56
CA PRO A 27 -6.61 -3.41 29.98
C PRO A 27 -6.18 -4.68 29.23
N TRP A 28 -7.13 -5.56 28.94
CA TRP A 28 -6.88 -6.78 28.16
C TRP A 28 -6.47 -6.47 26.72
N GLN A 29 -7.14 -5.53 26.05
CA GLN A 29 -6.78 -5.10 24.69
C GLN A 29 -5.37 -4.47 24.65
N ASP A 30 -5.04 -3.59 25.60
CA ASP A 30 -3.70 -2.97 25.66
C ASP A 30 -2.61 -4.03 25.86
N ALA A 31 -2.80 -4.96 26.79
CA ALA A 31 -1.85 -6.05 27.04
C ALA A 31 -1.67 -6.95 25.81
N LEU A 32 -2.76 -7.34 25.15
CA LEU A 32 -2.72 -8.16 23.94
C LEU A 32 -1.95 -7.48 22.80
N ILE A 33 -2.24 -6.21 22.54
CA ILE A 33 -1.62 -5.44 21.44
C ILE A 33 -0.12 -5.22 21.72
N ARG A 34 0.25 -4.90 22.96
CA ARG A 34 1.67 -4.77 23.35
C ARG A 34 2.43 -6.07 23.15
N HIS A 35 1.87 -7.18 23.59
CA HIS A 35 2.51 -8.48 23.44
C HIS A 35 2.68 -8.86 21.97
N ALA A 36 1.69 -8.58 21.12
CA ALA A 36 1.81 -8.81 19.67
C ALA A 36 2.95 -7.98 19.05
N ALA A 37 3.07 -6.69 19.43
CA ALA A 37 4.16 -5.83 18.97
C ALA A 37 5.55 -6.36 19.42
N GLU A 38 5.65 -6.85 20.66
CA GLU A 38 6.87 -7.48 21.19
C GLU A 38 7.27 -8.73 20.38
N VAL A 39 6.30 -9.61 20.11
CA VAL A 39 6.53 -10.85 19.32
C VAL A 39 6.98 -10.52 17.89
N GLU A 40 6.43 -9.47 17.29
CA GLU A 40 6.82 -8.99 15.95
C GLU A 40 8.12 -8.17 15.96
N GLY A 41 8.64 -7.80 17.14
CA GLY A 41 9.89 -7.06 17.27
C GLY A 41 9.80 -5.60 16.83
N THR A 42 8.61 -4.99 16.95
CA THR A 42 8.34 -3.60 16.54
C THR A 42 7.81 -2.78 17.71
N ASP A 43 7.90 -1.45 17.62
CA ASP A 43 7.30 -0.58 18.64
C ASP A 43 5.78 -0.52 18.51
N LEU A 44 5.09 -0.22 19.62
CA LEU A 44 3.63 -0.19 19.67
C LEU A 44 3.00 0.76 18.64
N THR A 45 3.64 1.90 18.35
CA THR A 45 3.10 2.88 17.39
C THR A 45 3.20 2.33 15.98
N THR A 46 4.37 1.79 15.62
CA THR A 46 4.59 1.18 14.29
C THR A 46 3.69 -0.02 14.08
N PHE A 47 3.56 -0.91 15.07
CA PHE A 47 2.62 -2.04 15.05
C PHE A 47 1.19 -1.57 14.77
N CYS A 48 0.67 -0.65 15.58
CA CYS A 48 -0.72 -0.19 15.47
C CYS A 48 -0.98 0.49 14.12
N VAL A 49 -0.09 1.38 13.68
CA VAL A 49 -0.26 2.08 12.40
C VAL A 49 -0.20 1.09 11.23
N SER A 50 0.76 0.16 11.25
CA SER A 50 0.89 -0.86 10.20
C SER A 50 -0.36 -1.74 10.11
N ALA A 51 -0.78 -2.33 11.24
CA ALA A 51 -1.97 -3.18 11.31
C ALA A 51 -3.24 -2.42 10.87
N THR A 52 -3.42 -1.18 11.33
CA THR A 52 -4.59 -0.35 10.97
C THR A 52 -4.60 -0.01 9.48
N VAL A 53 -3.45 0.37 8.90
CA VAL A 53 -3.36 0.68 7.46
C VAL A 53 -3.57 -0.57 6.62
N ALA A 54 -3.01 -1.71 7.00
CA ALA A 54 -3.23 -2.98 6.31
C ALA A 54 -4.71 -3.33 6.28
N HIS A 55 -5.38 -3.30 7.44
CA HIS A 55 -6.80 -3.59 7.52
C HIS A 55 -7.66 -2.56 6.77
N ALA A 56 -7.30 -1.26 6.83
CA ALA A 56 -8.00 -0.24 6.05
C ALA A 56 -7.88 -0.50 4.53
N ARG A 57 -6.73 -0.97 4.06
CA ARG A 57 -6.54 -1.36 2.65
C ARG A 57 -7.40 -2.56 2.28
N GLU A 58 -7.48 -3.57 3.13
CA GLU A 58 -8.38 -4.73 2.90
C GLU A 58 -9.83 -4.27 2.79
N VAL A 59 -10.31 -3.47 3.76
CA VAL A 59 -11.67 -2.93 3.78
C VAL A 59 -11.97 -2.06 2.55
N LEU A 60 -10.98 -1.33 2.02
CA LEU A 60 -11.13 -0.53 0.81
C LEU A 60 -10.99 -1.36 -0.47
N ALA A 61 -10.14 -2.39 -0.50
CA ALA A 61 -9.97 -3.29 -1.64
C ALA A 61 -11.21 -4.18 -1.84
N ASP A 62 -11.86 -4.57 -0.76
CA ASP A 62 -13.14 -5.30 -0.79
C ASP A 62 -14.29 -4.43 -1.34
N ARG A 63 -14.11 -3.10 -1.42
CA ARG A 63 -15.09 -2.23 -2.08
C ARG A 63 -14.98 -2.35 -3.60
N ARG A 64 -16.01 -2.95 -4.18
CA ARG A 64 -16.23 -3.01 -5.64
C ARG A 64 -16.58 -1.68 -6.29
N HIS A 65 -16.88 -0.64 -5.51
CA HIS A 65 -17.32 0.67 -6.02
C HIS A 65 -16.35 1.77 -5.59
N PHE A 66 -15.72 2.42 -6.57
CA PHE A 66 -14.92 3.62 -6.39
C PHE A 66 -15.83 4.83 -6.61
N LEU A 67 -16.13 5.56 -5.53
CA LEU A 67 -16.84 6.83 -5.64
C LEU A 67 -15.84 7.91 -6.02
N LEU A 68 -16.08 8.55 -7.17
CA LEU A 68 -15.35 9.73 -7.63
C LEU A 68 -16.26 10.93 -7.46
N ASP A 69 -15.70 12.05 -6.99
CA ASP A 69 -16.40 13.33 -7.11
C ASP A 69 -16.39 13.81 -8.57
N ASP A 70 -17.15 14.86 -8.88
CA ASP A 70 -17.32 15.33 -10.26
C ASP A 70 -15.99 15.74 -10.92
N ALA A 71 -15.05 16.27 -10.14
CA ALA A 71 -13.74 16.68 -10.62
C ALA A 71 -12.89 15.45 -11.00
N ALA A 72 -12.80 14.48 -10.09
CA ALA A 72 -12.08 13.24 -10.31
C ALA A 72 -12.72 12.39 -11.43
N TRP A 73 -14.05 12.41 -11.55
CA TRP A 73 -14.76 11.77 -12.66
C TRP A 73 -14.39 12.38 -14.01
N THR A 74 -14.35 13.71 -14.09
CA THR A 74 -13.98 14.42 -15.32
C THR A 74 -12.53 14.11 -15.72
N GLU A 75 -11.59 14.18 -14.77
CA GLU A 75 -10.18 13.84 -15.02
C GLU A 75 -10.04 12.38 -15.46
N PHE A 76 -10.76 11.47 -14.82
CA PHE A 76 -10.74 10.06 -15.16
C PHE A 76 -11.20 9.79 -16.61
N ASN A 77 -12.27 10.44 -17.07
CA ASN A 77 -12.73 10.30 -18.46
C ASN A 77 -11.69 10.85 -19.46
N VAL A 78 -11.07 11.99 -19.18
CA VAL A 78 -9.99 12.54 -20.02
C VAL A 78 -8.81 11.57 -20.12
N LEU A 79 -8.49 10.84 -19.04
CA LEU A 79 -7.44 9.83 -19.03
C LEU A 79 -7.84 8.59 -19.85
N LEU A 80 -9.10 8.18 -19.82
CA LEU A 80 -9.62 7.05 -20.60
C LEU A 80 -9.68 7.34 -22.10
N ASP A 81 -10.04 8.56 -22.48
CA ASP A 81 -10.13 8.98 -23.89
C ASP A 81 -8.75 9.22 -24.52
N ARG A 82 -7.68 9.25 -23.72
CA ARG A 82 -6.32 9.45 -24.22
C ARG A 82 -5.93 8.29 -25.15
N PRO A 83 -5.34 8.57 -26.33
CA PRO A 83 -4.83 7.50 -27.19
C PRO A 83 -3.82 6.62 -26.45
N VAL A 84 -3.90 5.31 -26.69
CA VAL A 84 -3.05 4.30 -26.06
C VAL A 84 -1.58 4.66 -26.23
N GLN A 85 -0.87 4.76 -25.11
CA GLN A 85 0.57 5.01 -25.08
C GLN A 85 1.29 3.70 -24.72
N ILE A 86 2.23 3.28 -25.56
CA ILE A 86 3.08 2.13 -25.23
C ILE A 86 3.96 2.51 -24.05
N LYS A 87 3.86 1.77 -22.96
CA LYS A 87 4.71 1.94 -21.78
C LYS A 87 5.79 0.85 -21.80
N PRO A 88 7.07 1.16 -22.06
CA PRO A 88 8.13 0.15 -22.14
C PRO A 88 8.24 -0.74 -20.90
N ALA A 89 7.94 -0.19 -19.71
CA ALA A 89 7.89 -0.94 -18.47
C ALA A 89 6.77 -2.01 -18.46
N LEU A 90 5.59 -1.71 -19.02
CA LEU A 90 4.50 -2.68 -19.15
C LEU A 90 4.86 -3.76 -20.17
N THR A 91 5.46 -3.39 -21.30
CA THR A 91 5.95 -4.37 -22.29
C THR A 91 6.95 -5.34 -21.66
N LYS A 92 7.91 -4.81 -20.89
CA LYS A 92 8.88 -5.64 -20.15
C LYS A 92 8.23 -6.50 -19.07
N LEU A 93 7.17 -6.02 -18.43
CA LEU A 93 6.42 -6.77 -17.41
C LEU A 93 5.68 -7.96 -18.05
N PHE A 94 4.93 -7.72 -19.12
CA PHE A 94 4.16 -8.75 -19.82
C PHE A 94 5.03 -9.77 -20.58
N ALA A 95 6.29 -9.44 -20.85
CA ALA A 95 7.25 -10.39 -21.44
C ALA A 95 7.82 -11.40 -20.41
N LYS A 96 7.58 -11.19 -19.10
CA LYS A 96 8.00 -12.15 -18.07
C LYS A 96 6.96 -13.25 -17.94
N PRO A 97 7.37 -14.48 -17.59
CA PRO A 97 6.42 -15.54 -17.27
C PRO A 97 5.46 -15.10 -16.16
N SER A 98 4.18 -15.39 -16.35
CA SER A 98 3.16 -15.06 -15.36
C SER A 98 3.32 -15.95 -14.14
N LEU A 99 3.19 -15.39 -12.93
CA LEU A 99 3.11 -16.18 -11.68
C LEU A 99 1.85 -17.07 -11.63
N PHE A 100 0.90 -16.81 -12.53
CA PHE A 100 -0.34 -17.58 -12.66
C PHE A 100 -0.32 -18.53 -13.86
N ASP A 101 0.77 -18.60 -14.62
CA ASP A 101 0.95 -19.65 -15.63
C ASP A 101 1.50 -20.91 -14.96
N PRO A 102 0.77 -22.04 -15.00
CA PRO A 102 1.21 -23.27 -14.34
C PRO A 102 2.42 -23.94 -15.00
N ASP A 103 2.76 -23.56 -16.24
CA ASP A 103 3.81 -24.17 -17.06
C ASP A 103 5.02 -23.24 -17.32
N ALA A 104 5.14 -22.15 -16.56
CA ALA A 104 6.21 -21.15 -16.65
C ALA A 104 7.54 -21.58 -16.00
#